data_AF-A0A151TJN0-F1
#
_entry.id   AF-A0A151TJN0-F1
#
_cell.length_a   1.000
_cell.length_b   1.000
_cell.length_c   1.000
_cell.angle_alpha   90.00
_cell.angle_beta   90.00
_cell.angle_gamma   90.00
#
_symmetry.space_group_name_H-M   'P 1'
#
loop_
_entity.id
_entity.type
_entity.pdbx_description
1 polymer ?
#
loop_
_entity_poly.entity_id
_entity_poly.type
_entity_poly.pdbx_seq_one_letter_code
_entity_poly.pdbx_strand_id
1 'polypeptide(L)' 'EDSCVVKTRVSERVHNLRVSDLIIKESNCWNTELINALFKLEDRKVILSIPLSNINHEDQCVWH' A
#
# COMPACT_ATOMS: atom_id res chain seq x y z
N GLU A 1 -20.76 0.74 25.79
CA GLU A 1 -19.75 1.37 24.91
C GLU A 1 -19.61 0.49 23.69
N ASP A 2 -20.17 0.92 22.56
CA ASP A 2 -20.21 0.15 21.33
C ASP A 2 -18.83 0.15 20.66
N SER A 3 -18.07 -0.93 20.88
CA SER A 3 -16.83 -1.20 20.15
C SER A 3 -17.17 -1.59 18.71
N CYS A 4 -17.13 -0.61 17.80
CA CYS A 4 -17.28 -0.81 16.36
C CYS A 4 -16.04 -1.54 15.81
N VAL A 5 -15.96 -2.85 16.00
CA VAL A 5 -14.94 -3.68 15.36
C VAL A 5 -15.30 -3.80 13.89
N VAL A 6 -14.67 -2.98 13.04
CA VAL A 6 -14.77 -3.10 11.59
C VAL A 6 -14.14 -4.44 11.22
N LYS A 7 -14.97 -5.49 11.15
CA LYS A 7 -14.58 -6.80 10.62
C LYS A 7 -14.42 -6.67 9.10
N THR A 8 -13.29 -6.13 8.68
CA THR A 8 -12.92 -6.13 7.27
C THR A 8 -12.61 -7.57 6.88
N ARG A 9 -13.52 -8.21 6.12
CA ARG A 9 -13.23 -9.48 5.45
C ARG A 9 -12.21 -9.22 4.35
N VAL A 10 -10.95 -9.18 4.73
CA VAL A 10 -9.84 -9.15 3.78
C VAL A 10 -9.80 -10.52 3.10
N SER A 11 -9.73 -10.55 1.77
CA SER A 11 -9.58 -11.81 1.03
C SER A 11 -8.33 -12.53 1.52
N GLU A 12 -8.39 -13.86 1.70
CA GLU A 12 -7.28 -14.68 2.21
C GLU A 12 -5.97 -14.46 1.42
N ARG A 13 -6.09 -14.12 0.14
CA ARG A 13 -4.98 -13.77 -0.77
C ARG A 13 -4.26 -12.47 -0.42
N VAL A 14 -4.91 -11.56 0.28
CA VAL A 14 -4.39 -10.23 0.63
C VAL A 14 -3.71 -10.23 2.01
N HIS A 15 -3.93 -11.26 2.84
CA HIS A 15 -3.34 -11.32 4.19
C HIS A 15 -1.81 -11.35 4.22
N ASN A 16 -1.17 -11.83 3.14
CA ASN A 16 0.28 -11.89 3.03
C ASN A 16 0.87 -10.82 2.11
N LEU A 17 0.03 -9.94 1.55
CA LEU A 17 0.47 -8.93 0.61
C LEU A 17 1.19 -7.81 1.36
N ARG A 18 2.43 -7.52 0.98
CA ARG A 18 3.18 -6.38 1.50
C ARG A 18 2.94 -5.18 0.60
N VAL A 19 3.10 -3.98 1.16
CA VAL A 19 3.07 -2.74 0.37
C VAL A 19 4.15 -2.76 -0.73
N SER A 20 5.32 -3.36 -0.44
CA SER A 20 6.38 -3.56 -1.43
C SER A 20 5.96 -4.37 -2.64
N ASP A 21 4.96 -5.25 -2.50
CA ASP A 21 4.46 -6.09 -3.59
C ASP A 21 3.50 -5.32 -4.51
N LEU A 22 3.00 -4.18 -4.03
CA LEU A 22 2.17 -3.23 -4.81
C LEU A 22 3.01 -2.22 -5.59
N ILE A 23 4.34 -2.27 -5.49
CA ILE A 23 5.27 -1.31 -6.12
C ILE A 23 6.09 -2.03 -7.19
N ILE A 24 6.12 -1.47 -8.40
CA ILE A 24 7.04 -1.89 -9.46
C ILE A 24 8.42 -1.35 -9.11
N LYS A 25 9.36 -2.24 -8.79
CA LYS A 25 10.66 -1.89 -8.20
C LYS A 25 11.55 -1.13 -9.17
N GLU A 26 11.48 -1.48 -10.44
CA GLU A 26 12.32 -0.92 -11.51
C GLU A 26 11.99 0.55 -11.78
N SER A 27 10.71 0.91 -11.67
CA SER A 27 10.21 2.26 -11.95
C SER A 27 9.81 3.03 -10.69
N ASN A 28 9.96 2.44 -9.50
CA ASN A 28 9.53 2.98 -8.21
C ASN A 28 8.11 3.59 -8.24
N CYS A 29 7.18 2.91 -8.92
CA CYS A 29 5.81 3.38 -9.08
C CYS A 29 4.80 2.33 -8.61
N TRP A 30 3.58 2.77 -8.30
CA TRP A 30 2.50 1.85 -7.95
C TRP A 30 2.15 0.92 -9.11
N ASN A 31 1.97 -0.36 -8.81
CA ASN A 31 1.39 -1.33 -9.73
C ASN A 31 -0.13 -1.11 -9.83
N THR A 32 -0.53 -0.20 -10.71
CA THR A 32 -1.93 0.22 -10.88
C THR A 32 -2.85 -0.93 -11.26
N GLU A 33 -2.39 -1.86 -12.09
CA GLU A 33 -3.16 -3.04 -12.50
C GLU A 33 -3.48 -3.94 -11.31
N LEU A 34 -2.47 -4.26 -10.50
CA LEU A 34 -2.63 -5.07 -9.31
C LEU A 34 -3.53 -4.39 -8.27
N ILE A 35 -3.35 -3.09 -8.07
CA ILE A 35 -4.18 -2.30 -7.15
C ILE A 35 -5.65 -2.30 -7.61
N ASN A 36 -5.89 -2.12 -8.91
CA ASN A 36 -7.25 -2.16 -9.47
C ASN A 36 -7.92 -3.53 -9.33
N ALA A 37 -7.13 -4.62 -9.32
CA ALA A 37 -7.63 -5.99 -9.18
C ALA A 37 -7.92 -6.37 -7.72
N LEU A 38 -7.17 -5.81 -6.76
CA LEU A 38 -7.25 -6.21 -5.35
C LEU A 38 -8.12 -5.32 -4.48
N PHE A 39 -8.24 -4.03 -4.80
CA PHE A 39 -8.88 -3.04 -3.94
C PHE A 39 -10.16 -2.46 -4.52
N LYS A 40 -11.06 -2.01 -3.64
CA LYS A 40 -12.29 -1.30 -4.05
C LYS A 40 -11.96 0.06 -4.65
N LEU A 41 -12.96 0.64 -5.33
CA LEU A 41 -12.84 1.95 -6.00
C LEU A 41 -12.40 3.08 -5.04
N GLU A 42 -12.90 3.07 -3.81
CA GLU A 42 -12.59 4.09 -2.83
C GLU A 42 -11.13 3.95 -2.36
N ASP A 43 -10.74 2.72 -2.02
CA ASP A 43 -9.40 2.40 -1.52
C ASP A 43 -8.32 2.63 -2.58
N ARG A 44 -8.56 2.21 -3.84
CA ARG A 44 -7.60 2.42 -4.93
C ARG A 44 -7.32 3.89 -5.20
N LYS A 45 -8.33 4.76 -5.05
CA LYS A 45 -8.15 6.21 -5.22
C LYS A 45 -7.23 6.77 -4.15
N VAL A 46 -7.40 6.32 -2.90
CA VAL A 46 -6.55 6.73 -1.79
C VAL A 46 -5.13 6.23 -2.01
N ILE A 47 -4.94 4.93 -2.28
CA ILE A 47 -3.61 4.33 -2.52
C ILE A 47 -2.86 5.06 -3.62
N LEU A 48 -3.50 5.25 -4.79
CA LEU A 48 -2.88 5.90 -5.95
C LEU A 48 -2.64 7.40 -5.77
N SER A 49 -3.27 8.03 -4.77
CA SER A 49 -3.01 9.43 -4.41
C SER A 49 -1.77 9.61 -3.52
N ILE A 50 -1.24 8.53 -2.93
CA ILE A 50 -0.07 8.57 -2.06
C ILE A 50 1.17 8.60 -2.96
N PRO A 51 2.00 9.66 -2.91
CA PRO A 51 3.25 9.69 -3.65
C PRO A 51 4.24 8.67 -3.05
N LEU A 52 4.92 7.92 -3.92
CA LEU A 52 6.06 7.11 -3.49
C LEU A 52 7.27 8.03 -3.36
N SER A 53 7.92 8.01 -2.20
CA SER A 53 9.18 8.72 -2.01
C SER A 53 10.23 8.13 -2.95
N ASN A 54 10.86 8.97 -3.76
CA ASN A 54 12.16 8.63 -4.31
C ASN A 54 13.15 8.69 -3.15
N ILE A 55 13.44 7.53 -2.56
CA ILE A 55 14.50 7.41 -1.58
C ILE A 55 15.80 7.66 -2.34
N ASN A 56 16.28 8.90 -2.33
CA ASN A 56 17.71 9.13 -2.43
C ASN A 56 18.31 8.52 -1.16
N HIS A 57 19.30 7.64 -1.32
CA HIS A 57 19.96 6.88 -0.24
C HIS A 57 20.59 7.72 0.89
N GLU A 58 20.45 9.05 0.84
CA GLU A 58 21.06 10.02 1.75
C GLU A 58 20.21 10.30 3.00
N ASP A 59 18.90 10.03 2.97
CA ASP A 59 18.03 10.17 4.15
C ASP A 59 18.07 8.89 5.02
N GLN A 60 19.20 8.67 5.69
CA GLN A 60 19.29 7.68 6.75
C GLN A 60 18.94 8.33 8.09
N CYS A 61 17.83 7.90 8.71
CA CYS A 61 17.53 8.22 10.10
C CYS A 61 18.52 7.51 11.03
N VAL A 62 19.65 8.16 11.31
CA VAL A 62 20.59 7.72 12.35
C VAL A 62 20.12 8.26 13.69
N TRP A 63 19.54 7.39 14.52
CA TRP A 63 19.29 7.70 15.93
C TRP A 63 20.57 7.32 16.71
N HIS A 64 21.31 8.33 17.19
CA HIS A 64 22.44 8.16 18.12
C HIS A 64 21.97 8.27 19.56
#